data_AF-A0A1E4ZSD4-F1
#
_entry.id   AF-A0A1E4ZSD4-F1
#
_cell.length_a   1.000
_cell.length_b   1.000
_cell.length_c   1.000
_cell.angle_alpha   90.00
_cell.angle_beta   90.00
_cell.angle_gamma   90.00
#
_symmetry.space_group_name_H-M   'P 1'
#
loop_
_entity.id
_entity.type
_entity.pdbx_description
1 polymer ?
#
loop_
_entity_poly.entity_id
_entity_poly.type
_entity_poly.pdbx_seq_one_letter_code
_entity_poly.pdbx_strand_id
1 'polypeptide(L)'
;MEEKLMSKKKPTYPINKKLDTYLKECNRKIKIPVFYDDLLRFAGSIVVYDSNDEDTLWVRVYYEEHERPEIESSLKKVYTILHSDGNEDALEFLNIDAIDYCTFGNSKPFRVRVRNILNDNYTYIYVKKADASRIYGLELEHMFSPNRINFLVYKNTLIEEHIAGIAGDVFIKDFLPDLGDQAKSQIAKEFVKFNERCQMRLLGDMRSYNYVIIPIHDFDHVEYKIRAIDFDQQCFEGKLKVYQPQFFKENFPMVDTVMNKLQPRSIEQYKKEERSILAKRILNSRSRYETLIKCMCEDTISTRENLEELREHLYNFTLDLKFRRSESMGEVLKTALEFVKRNYENINMKRLLDG
;
A
#
# COMPACT_ATOMS: atom_id res chain seq x y z
N MET A 1 -11.04 23.92 -17.60
CA MET A 1 -11.62 22.59 -17.28
C MET A 1 -10.54 21.82 -16.55
N GLU A 2 -10.69 21.56 -15.25
CA GLU A 2 -9.66 20.84 -14.50
C GLU A 2 -9.53 19.42 -15.05
N GLU A 3 -8.31 19.06 -15.45
CA GLU A 3 -8.02 17.74 -15.96
C GLU A 3 -8.14 16.71 -14.82
N LYS A 4 -9.08 15.77 -14.95
CA LYS A 4 -9.24 14.69 -13.96
C LYS A 4 -8.02 13.76 -14.04
N LEU A 5 -7.31 13.62 -12.92
CA LEU A 5 -6.11 12.76 -12.81
C LEU A 5 -6.44 11.28 -13.04
N MET A 6 -7.60 10.82 -12.58
CA MET A 6 -8.06 9.44 -12.78
C MET A 6 -9.30 9.41 -13.68
N SER A 7 -9.24 8.63 -14.75
CA SER A 7 -10.25 8.67 -15.81
C SER A 7 -11.38 7.64 -15.61
N LYS A 8 -11.08 6.45 -15.07
CA LYS A 8 -12.03 5.32 -14.99
C LYS A 8 -11.84 4.48 -13.73
N LYS A 9 -12.92 3.82 -13.30
CA LYS A 9 -12.88 2.86 -12.18
C LYS A 9 -12.13 1.60 -12.61
N LYS A 10 -11.07 1.23 -11.88
CA LYS A 10 -10.29 0.01 -12.14
C LYS A 10 -11.17 -1.24 -11.95
N PRO A 11 -11.19 -2.20 -12.89
CA PRO A 11 -11.79 -3.51 -12.66
C PRO A 11 -10.93 -4.35 -11.69
N THR A 12 -11.53 -5.39 -11.11
CA THR A 12 -10.76 -6.38 -10.34
C THR A 12 -10.06 -7.33 -11.29
N TYR A 13 -8.76 -7.54 -11.09
CA TYR A 13 -7.92 -8.47 -11.85
C TYR A 13 -7.75 -9.77 -11.07
N PRO A 14 -8.07 -10.93 -11.65
CA PRO A 14 -7.97 -12.21 -10.96
C PRO A 14 -6.51 -12.64 -10.77
N ILE A 15 -6.25 -13.45 -9.75
CA ILE A 15 -4.95 -14.07 -9.54
C ILE A 15 -4.74 -15.16 -10.60
N ASN A 16 -3.75 -14.99 -11.47
CA ASN A 16 -3.39 -16.00 -12.45
C ASN A 16 -2.55 -17.14 -11.83
N LYS A 17 -2.37 -18.24 -12.57
CA LYS A 17 -1.65 -19.43 -12.09
C LYS A 17 -0.19 -19.13 -11.66
N LYS A 18 0.49 -18.18 -12.31
CA LYS A 18 1.88 -17.86 -12.00
C LYS A 18 1.99 -17.08 -10.69
N LEU A 19 1.12 -16.09 -10.51
CA LEU A 19 1.02 -15.36 -9.24
C LEU A 19 0.60 -16.29 -8.11
N ASP A 20 -0.33 -17.21 -8.35
CA ASP A 20 -0.74 -18.21 -7.36
C ASP A 20 0.42 -19.11 -6.90
N THR A 21 1.24 -19.60 -7.84
CA THR A 21 2.46 -20.36 -7.52
C THR A 21 3.45 -19.52 -6.72
N TYR A 22 3.70 -18.28 -7.15
CA TYR A 22 4.57 -17.33 -6.44
C TYR A 22 4.12 -17.11 -4.99
N LEU A 23 2.81 -16.91 -4.78
CA LEU A 23 2.23 -16.72 -3.45
C LEU A 23 2.41 -17.95 -2.56
N LYS A 24 2.33 -19.15 -3.14
CA LYS A 24 2.64 -20.40 -2.42
C LYS A 24 4.10 -20.48 -2.02
N GLU A 25 5.02 -20.18 -2.93
CA GLU A 25 6.47 -20.18 -2.66
C GLU A 25 6.88 -19.16 -1.60
N CYS A 26 6.19 -18.01 -1.55
CA CYS A 26 6.44 -16.94 -0.57
C CYS A 26 5.67 -17.11 0.75
N ASN A 27 5.05 -18.27 1.00
CA ASN A 27 4.21 -18.53 2.18
C ASN A 27 3.07 -17.51 2.39
N ARG A 28 2.55 -16.94 1.29
CA ARG A 28 1.39 -16.03 1.28
C ARG A 28 0.08 -16.76 1.05
N LYS A 29 0.12 -17.95 0.44
CA LYS A 29 -1.06 -18.76 0.15
C LYS A 29 -1.29 -19.80 1.24
N ILE A 30 -2.31 -19.56 2.08
CA ILE A 30 -2.69 -20.46 3.18
C ILE A 30 -4.18 -20.72 3.09
N LYS A 31 -4.63 -21.96 3.37
CA LYS A 31 -6.06 -22.26 3.47
C LYS A 31 -6.63 -21.53 4.69
N ILE A 32 -7.48 -20.55 4.45
CA ILE A 32 -8.19 -19.80 5.48
C ILE A 32 -9.59 -20.40 5.70
N PRO A 33 -10.12 -20.33 6.93
CA PRO A 33 -11.43 -20.90 7.28
C PRO A 33 -12.62 -20.00 6.89
N VAL A 34 -12.38 -18.75 6.48
CA VAL A 34 -13.43 -17.79 6.09
C VAL A 34 -13.08 -17.12 4.76
N PHE A 35 -14.07 -17.06 3.87
CA PHE A 35 -13.99 -16.35 2.60
C PHE A 35 -14.69 -15.00 2.67
N TYR A 36 -14.31 -14.09 1.78
CA TYR A 36 -15.00 -12.82 1.62
C TYR A 36 -16.52 -13.01 1.37
N ASP A 37 -16.88 -14.00 0.57
CA ASP A 37 -18.29 -14.27 0.23
C ASP A 37 -19.09 -14.83 1.42
N ASP A 38 -18.42 -15.47 2.39
CA ASP A 38 -19.08 -15.94 3.62
C ASP A 38 -19.54 -14.75 4.48
N LEU A 39 -18.71 -13.70 4.56
CA LEU A 39 -18.98 -12.47 5.30
C LEU A 39 -20.08 -11.63 4.65
N LEU A 40 -20.37 -11.82 3.35
CA LEU A 40 -21.49 -11.12 2.70
C LEU A 40 -22.87 -11.61 3.15
N ARG A 41 -22.96 -12.74 3.86
CA ARG A 41 -24.22 -13.36 4.30
C ARG A 41 -24.81 -12.72 5.57
N PHE A 42 -24.37 -11.53 5.95
CA PHE A 42 -24.90 -10.84 7.11
C PHE A 42 -26.42 -10.58 6.98
N ALA A 43 -27.15 -10.71 8.09
CA ALA A 43 -28.60 -10.58 8.17
C ALA A 43 -29.06 -9.13 8.38
N GLY A 44 -28.21 -8.29 8.97
CA GLY A 44 -28.52 -6.89 9.24
C GLY A 44 -27.29 -6.03 9.41
N SER A 45 -27.47 -4.71 9.44
CA SER A 45 -26.37 -3.78 9.67
C SER A 45 -26.83 -2.46 10.29
N ILE A 46 -25.92 -1.76 10.96
CA ILE A 46 -26.12 -0.40 11.49
C ILE A 46 -24.99 0.52 11.03
N VAL A 47 -25.28 1.80 10.82
CA VAL A 47 -24.26 2.80 10.46
C VAL A 47 -23.28 2.98 11.63
N VAL A 48 -21.99 3.11 11.30
CA VAL A 48 -20.95 3.47 12.26
C VAL A 48 -20.65 4.96 12.10
N TYR A 49 -20.90 5.72 13.15
CA TYR A 49 -20.54 7.14 13.23
C TYR A 49 -19.18 7.32 13.90
N ASP A 50 -18.48 8.39 13.55
CA ASP A 50 -17.24 8.77 14.24
C ASP A 50 -17.54 9.51 15.57
N SER A 51 -16.50 10.00 16.23
CA SER A 51 -16.65 10.73 17.51
C SER A 51 -17.39 12.07 17.39
N ASN A 52 -17.58 12.59 16.18
CA ASN A 52 -18.25 13.83 15.88
C ASN A 52 -19.67 13.61 15.32
N ASP A 53 -20.18 12.37 15.36
CA ASP A 53 -21.47 11.96 14.79
C ASP A 53 -21.52 12.07 13.25
N GLU A 54 -20.36 12.02 12.58
CA GLU A 54 -20.26 11.99 11.12
C GLU A 54 -20.28 10.53 10.59
N ASP A 55 -20.99 10.31 9.49
CA ASP A 55 -21.09 8.99 8.86
C ASP A 55 -19.72 8.54 8.31
N THR A 56 -19.21 7.42 8.83
CA THR A 56 -17.92 6.88 8.41
C THR A 56 -17.96 6.11 7.08
N LEU A 57 -19.15 5.92 6.50
CA LEU A 57 -19.45 5.04 5.35
C LEU A 57 -19.23 3.55 5.61
N TRP A 58 -18.93 3.18 6.86
CA TRP A 58 -18.89 1.81 7.34
C TRP A 58 -20.21 1.45 8.00
N VAL A 59 -20.68 0.24 7.76
CA VAL A 59 -21.82 -0.34 8.48
C VAL A 59 -21.36 -1.54 9.28
N ARG A 60 -21.69 -1.58 10.56
CA ARG A 60 -21.45 -2.77 11.39
C ARG A 60 -22.46 -3.83 11.03
N VAL A 61 -21.99 -5.00 10.64
CA VAL A 61 -22.82 -6.10 10.19
C VAL A 61 -23.06 -7.14 11.29
N TYR A 62 -24.21 -7.79 11.25
CA TYR A 62 -24.59 -8.86 12.16
C TYR A 62 -25.05 -10.08 11.39
N TYR A 63 -24.71 -11.26 11.91
CA TYR A 63 -25.05 -12.55 11.34
C TYR A 63 -26.12 -13.23 12.19
N GLU A 64 -26.81 -14.20 11.60
CA GLU A 64 -27.76 -15.04 12.32
C GLU A 64 -27.09 -15.73 13.51
N GLU A 65 -27.84 -15.91 14.61
CA GLU A 65 -27.30 -16.42 15.88
C GLU A 65 -26.63 -17.80 15.72
N HIS A 66 -27.11 -18.62 14.78
CA HIS A 66 -26.56 -19.93 14.49
C HIS A 66 -25.28 -19.91 13.64
N GLU A 67 -25.05 -18.89 12.82
CA GLU A 67 -23.83 -18.76 11.99
C GLU A 67 -22.71 -17.99 12.72
N ARG A 68 -23.09 -17.07 13.61
CA ARG A 68 -22.17 -16.15 14.29
C ARG A 68 -20.98 -16.86 14.98
N PRO A 69 -21.16 -17.93 15.78
CA PRO A 69 -20.04 -18.60 16.44
C PRO A 69 -19.00 -19.17 15.46
N GLU A 70 -19.45 -19.69 14.31
CA GLU A 70 -18.57 -20.25 13.28
C GLU A 70 -17.76 -19.16 12.58
N ILE A 71 -18.41 -18.04 12.24
CA ILE A 71 -17.76 -16.88 11.61
C ILE A 71 -16.72 -16.26 12.56
N GLU A 72 -17.10 -16.03 13.82
CA GLU A 72 -16.18 -15.47 14.81
C GLU A 72 -14.98 -16.39 15.07
N SER A 73 -15.23 -17.70 15.23
CA SER A 73 -14.15 -18.69 15.39
C SER A 73 -13.19 -18.69 14.19
N SER A 74 -13.73 -18.63 12.97
CA SER A 74 -12.94 -18.58 11.74
C SER A 74 -12.11 -17.31 11.64
N LEU A 75 -12.64 -16.16 12.05
CA LEU A 75 -11.91 -14.88 12.08
C LEU A 75 -10.80 -14.88 13.14
N LYS A 76 -11.03 -15.49 14.31
CA LYS A 76 -9.97 -15.67 15.33
C LYS A 76 -8.83 -16.55 14.80
N LYS A 77 -9.15 -17.64 14.09
CA LYS A 77 -8.15 -18.51 13.43
C LYS A 77 -7.38 -17.77 12.33
N VAL A 78 -8.05 -16.93 11.55
CA VAL A 78 -7.35 -16.06 10.58
C VAL A 78 -6.34 -15.17 11.29
N TYR A 79 -6.72 -14.56 12.40
CA TYR A 79 -5.83 -13.69 13.17
C TYR A 79 -4.58 -14.46 13.65
N THR A 80 -4.74 -15.67 14.18
CA THR A 80 -3.60 -16.48 14.64
C THR A 80 -2.71 -16.91 13.47
N ILE A 81 -3.27 -17.33 12.32
CA ILE A 81 -2.45 -17.66 11.13
C ILE A 81 -1.69 -16.42 10.61
N LEU A 82 -2.27 -15.23 10.72
CA LEU A 82 -1.63 -14.00 10.26
C LEU A 82 -0.50 -13.55 11.19
N HIS A 83 -0.66 -13.64 12.51
CA HIS A 83 0.27 -13.07 13.50
C HIS A 83 1.16 -14.09 14.22
N SER A 84 0.84 -15.39 14.16
CA SER A 84 1.58 -16.47 14.79
C SER A 84 1.73 -17.67 13.83
N ASP A 85 2.15 -18.81 14.36
CA ASP A 85 2.24 -20.10 13.65
C ASP A 85 0.88 -20.78 13.46
N GLY A 86 -0.23 -20.10 13.76
CA GLY A 86 -1.57 -20.66 13.72
C GLY A 86 -1.93 -21.49 14.95
N ASN A 87 -1.17 -21.41 16.04
CA ASN A 87 -1.52 -22.08 17.29
C ASN A 87 -2.93 -21.66 17.78
N GLU A 88 -3.76 -22.65 18.08
CA GLU A 88 -5.14 -22.48 18.53
C GLU A 88 -5.26 -22.14 20.03
N ASP A 89 -4.19 -22.31 20.81
CA ASP A 89 -4.18 -21.98 22.25
C ASP A 89 -4.54 -20.51 22.51
N ALA A 90 -4.22 -19.61 21.57
CA ALA A 90 -4.53 -18.19 21.70
C ALA A 90 -6.01 -17.87 21.44
N LEU A 91 -6.80 -18.78 20.84
CA LEU A 91 -8.17 -18.48 20.38
C LEU A 91 -9.12 -18.17 21.53
N GLU A 92 -8.94 -18.79 22.70
CA GLU A 92 -9.76 -18.53 23.88
C GLU A 92 -9.60 -17.10 24.41
N PHE A 93 -8.44 -16.49 24.15
CA PHE A 93 -8.13 -15.12 24.58
C PHE A 93 -8.47 -14.06 23.53
N LEU A 94 -9.00 -14.46 22.37
CA LEU A 94 -9.37 -13.54 21.31
C LEU A 94 -10.89 -13.36 21.26
N ASN A 95 -11.32 -12.12 21.01
CA ASN A 95 -12.70 -11.77 20.78
C ASN A 95 -12.86 -10.98 19.48
N ILE A 96 -13.96 -11.22 18.76
CA ILE A 96 -14.35 -10.38 17.61
C ILE A 96 -15.32 -9.34 18.14
N ASP A 97 -14.85 -8.11 18.32
CA ASP A 97 -15.67 -7.03 18.86
C ASP A 97 -16.59 -6.42 17.80
N ALA A 98 -16.13 -6.39 16.55
CA ALA A 98 -16.85 -5.77 15.45
C ALA A 98 -16.44 -6.35 14.10
N ILE A 99 -17.42 -6.46 13.20
CA ILE A 99 -17.23 -6.70 11.78
C ILE A 99 -17.92 -5.54 11.07
N ASP A 100 -17.14 -4.65 10.48
CA ASP A 100 -17.64 -3.50 9.74
C ASP A 100 -17.46 -3.74 8.24
N TYR A 101 -18.50 -3.46 7.45
CA TYR A 101 -18.50 -3.55 6.00
C TYR A 101 -18.45 -2.15 5.39
N CYS A 102 -17.50 -1.93 4.48
CA CYS A 102 -17.42 -0.67 3.76
C CYS A 102 -18.46 -0.65 2.63
N THR A 103 -19.40 0.31 2.71
CA THR A 103 -20.46 0.45 1.71
C THR A 103 -19.97 1.13 0.43
N PHE A 104 -18.82 1.81 0.52
CA PHE A 104 -18.22 2.60 -0.54
C PHE A 104 -16.98 1.91 -1.16
N GLY A 105 -16.52 2.40 -2.32
CA GLY A 105 -15.32 1.91 -2.98
C GLY A 105 -15.51 0.68 -3.88
N ASN A 106 -14.42 0.23 -4.50
CA ASN A 106 -14.46 -0.87 -5.48
C ASN A 106 -14.38 -2.25 -4.83
N SER A 107 -13.51 -2.38 -3.84
CA SER A 107 -13.20 -3.64 -3.15
C SER A 107 -14.15 -3.95 -1.99
N LYS A 108 -14.95 -2.95 -1.55
CA LYS A 108 -15.92 -3.02 -0.44
C LYS A 108 -15.44 -3.92 0.70
N PRO A 109 -14.31 -3.56 1.35
CA PRO A 109 -13.66 -4.44 2.31
C PRO A 109 -14.50 -4.62 3.58
N PHE A 110 -14.26 -5.73 4.27
CA PHE A 110 -14.61 -5.88 5.68
C PHE A 110 -13.42 -5.46 6.54
N ARG A 111 -13.70 -4.77 7.64
CA ARG A 111 -12.77 -4.44 8.71
C ARG A 111 -13.22 -5.18 9.96
N VAL A 112 -12.36 -6.04 10.50
CA VAL A 112 -12.67 -6.88 11.65
C VAL A 112 -11.82 -6.43 12.82
N ARG A 113 -12.46 -6.05 13.93
CA ARG A 113 -11.79 -5.69 15.18
C ARG A 113 -11.57 -6.95 16.02
N VAL A 114 -10.31 -7.34 16.16
CA VAL A 114 -9.90 -8.49 16.98
C VAL A 114 -9.27 -7.96 18.26
N ARG A 115 -9.85 -8.31 19.41
CA ARG A 115 -9.38 -7.88 20.73
C ARG A 115 -8.82 -9.06 21.50
N ASN A 116 -7.67 -8.85 22.15
CA ASN A 116 -7.12 -9.77 23.12
C ASN A 116 -7.70 -9.43 24.51
N ILE A 117 -8.45 -10.36 25.10
CA ILE A 117 -9.17 -10.12 26.35
C ILE A 117 -8.25 -10.06 27.58
N LEU A 118 -7.01 -10.55 27.48
CA LEU A 118 -6.06 -10.56 28.61
C LEU A 118 -5.46 -9.17 28.89
N ASN A 119 -5.29 -8.36 27.85
CA ASN A 119 -4.65 -7.04 27.94
C ASN A 119 -5.48 -5.91 27.33
N ASP A 120 -6.68 -6.23 26.84
CA ASP A 120 -7.62 -5.32 26.18
C ASP A 120 -7.08 -4.64 24.91
N ASN A 121 -5.93 -5.08 24.41
CA ASN A 121 -5.39 -4.59 23.15
C ASN A 121 -6.20 -5.13 21.99
N TYR A 122 -6.40 -4.30 20.96
CA TYR A 122 -7.07 -4.71 19.75
C TYR A 122 -6.23 -4.39 18.52
N THR A 123 -6.46 -5.15 17.46
CA THR A 123 -5.99 -4.83 16.12
C THR A 123 -7.13 -4.99 15.12
N TYR A 124 -6.89 -4.48 13.91
CA TYR A 124 -7.79 -4.68 12.80
C TYR A 124 -7.16 -5.60 11.76
N ILE A 125 -7.98 -6.49 11.21
CA ILE A 125 -7.67 -7.20 9.96
C ILE A 125 -8.69 -6.79 8.91
N TYR A 126 -8.27 -6.72 7.66
CA TYR A 126 -9.16 -6.41 6.54
C TYR A 126 -9.34 -7.65 5.68
N VAL A 127 -10.59 -7.98 5.37
CA VAL A 127 -10.95 -9.05 4.44
C VAL A 127 -11.47 -8.41 3.16
N LYS A 128 -10.80 -8.67 2.04
CA LYS A 128 -11.05 -8.06 0.74
C LYS A 128 -11.23 -9.13 -0.33
N LYS A 129 -11.91 -8.76 -1.43
CA LYS A 129 -11.78 -9.53 -2.67
C LYS A 129 -10.34 -9.44 -3.16
N ALA A 130 -9.77 -10.59 -3.52
CA ALA A 130 -8.41 -10.65 -4.02
C ALA A 130 -8.32 -9.99 -5.41
N ASP A 131 -7.30 -9.16 -5.56
CA ASP A 131 -6.98 -8.43 -6.79
C ASP A 131 -5.48 -8.56 -7.07
N ALA A 132 -5.11 -9.02 -8.26
CA ALA A 132 -3.71 -9.27 -8.63
C ALA A 132 -2.87 -7.99 -8.55
N SER A 133 -3.38 -6.86 -9.04
CA SER A 133 -2.69 -5.57 -9.01
C SER A 133 -2.43 -5.11 -7.56
N ARG A 134 -3.40 -5.23 -6.66
CA ARG A 134 -3.20 -4.97 -5.21
C ARG A 134 -2.12 -5.88 -4.62
N ILE A 135 -2.16 -7.18 -4.91
CA ILE A 135 -1.19 -8.16 -4.41
C ILE A 135 0.23 -7.83 -4.87
N TYR A 136 0.40 -7.45 -6.15
CA TYR A 136 1.68 -6.97 -6.65
C TYR A 136 2.17 -5.76 -5.86
N GLY A 137 1.28 -4.82 -5.53
CA GLY A 137 1.63 -3.63 -4.73
C GLY A 137 2.06 -3.98 -3.31
N LEU A 138 1.34 -4.90 -2.64
CA LEU A 138 1.69 -5.39 -1.31
C LEU A 138 3.06 -6.08 -1.28
N GLU A 139 3.38 -6.87 -2.31
CA GLU A 139 4.68 -7.55 -2.43
C GLU A 139 5.81 -6.58 -2.74
N LEU A 140 5.59 -5.61 -3.63
CA LEU A 140 6.55 -4.55 -3.92
C LEU A 140 6.82 -3.68 -2.68
N GLU A 141 5.79 -3.32 -1.92
CA GLU A 141 5.95 -2.61 -0.65
C GLU A 141 6.72 -3.46 0.35
N HIS A 142 6.37 -4.75 0.52
CA HIS A 142 7.06 -5.65 1.43
C HIS A 142 8.57 -5.81 1.11
N MET A 143 8.94 -5.85 -0.17
CA MET A 143 10.36 -5.98 -0.58
C MET A 143 11.11 -4.65 -0.53
N PHE A 144 10.46 -3.55 -0.91
CA PHE A 144 11.13 -2.28 -1.19
C PHE A 144 10.89 -1.18 -0.18
N SER A 145 10.10 -1.41 0.87
CA SER A 145 9.85 -0.50 1.98
C SER A 145 10.61 -0.94 3.24
N PRO A 146 10.93 -0.04 4.20
CA PRO A 146 11.42 -0.48 5.51
C PRO A 146 10.36 -1.29 6.28
N ASN A 147 9.08 -1.07 6.00
CA ASN A 147 7.99 -1.69 6.73
C ASN A 147 7.56 -2.98 6.03
N ARG A 148 7.53 -4.09 6.78
CA ARG A 148 6.98 -5.33 6.26
C ARG A 148 5.47 -5.23 6.17
N ILE A 149 4.92 -5.81 5.10
CA ILE A 149 3.49 -6.02 4.93
C ILE A 149 3.16 -7.47 5.28
N ASN A 150 2.13 -7.66 6.09
CA ASN A 150 1.59 -8.96 6.44
C ASN A 150 0.21 -9.14 5.80
N PHE A 151 0.09 -10.17 4.98
CA PHE A 151 -1.13 -10.49 4.28
C PHE A 151 -1.13 -11.96 3.85
N LEU A 152 -2.33 -12.49 3.65
CA LEU A 152 -2.60 -13.87 3.23
C LEU A 152 -3.62 -13.87 2.10
N VAL A 153 -3.51 -14.86 1.22
CA VAL A 153 -4.39 -15.01 0.08
C VAL A 153 -4.89 -16.44 -0.02
N TYR A 154 -6.18 -16.61 -0.24
CA TYR A 154 -6.76 -17.90 -0.57
C TYR A 154 -7.96 -17.75 -1.50
N LYS A 155 -7.91 -18.45 -2.64
CA LYS A 155 -8.90 -18.31 -3.72
C LYS A 155 -9.10 -16.83 -4.08
N ASN A 156 -10.32 -16.31 -3.94
CA ASN A 156 -10.72 -14.93 -4.22
C ASN A 156 -10.68 -14.02 -2.98
N THR A 157 -10.08 -14.46 -1.86
CA THR A 157 -10.05 -13.71 -0.61
C THR A 157 -8.62 -13.28 -0.28
N LEU A 158 -8.44 -11.99 0.00
CA LEU A 158 -7.23 -11.38 0.51
C LEU A 158 -7.50 -10.94 1.95
N ILE A 159 -6.58 -11.29 2.85
CA ILE A 159 -6.60 -10.83 4.24
C ILE A 159 -5.32 -10.04 4.48
N GLU A 160 -5.44 -8.82 4.98
CA GLU A 160 -4.30 -7.96 5.26
C GLU A 160 -4.36 -7.38 6.68
N GLU A 161 -3.20 -7.25 7.30
CA GLU A 161 -3.06 -6.59 8.59
C GLU A 161 -3.28 -5.09 8.44
N HIS A 162 -3.88 -4.47 9.47
CA HIS A 162 -4.02 -3.03 9.52
C HIS A 162 -2.67 -2.32 9.57
N ILE A 163 -2.55 -1.27 8.75
CA ILE A 163 -1.41 -0.37 8.78
C ILE A 163 -1.76 0.82 9.68
N ALA A 164 -1.23 0.80 10.91
CA ALA A 164 -1.45 1.87 11.88
C ALA A 164 -0.72 3.17 11.50
N GLY A 165 -1.37 4.30 11.78
CA GLY A 165 -0.85 5.65 11.63
C GLY A 165 -1.97 6.68 11.54
N ILE A 166 -1.61 7.96 11.58
CA ILE A 166 -2.56 9.07 11.42
C ILE A 166 -2.88 9.16 9.92
N ALA A 167 -4.16 9.10 9.53
CA ALA A 167 -4.54 9.27 8.13
C ALA A 167 -4.01 10.62 7.59
N GLY A 168 -3.48 10.64 6.37
CA GLY A 168 -2.76 11.81 5.87
C GLY A 168 -3.65 13.04 5.73
N ASP A 169 -4.93 12.89 5.42
CA ASP A 169 -5.93 13.96 5.40
C ASP A 169 -6.17 14.55 6.80
N VAL A 170 -6.35 13.70 7.81
CA VAL A 170 -6.47 14.09 9.21
C VAL A 170 -5.19 14.80 9.67
N PHE A 171 -4.02 14.26 9.36
CA PHE A 171 -2.74 14.89 9.72
C PHE A 171 -2.59 16.28 9.09
N ILE A 172 -2.89 16.42 7.79
CA ILE A 172 -2.79 17.68 7.07
C ILE A 172 -3.73 18.73 7.67
N LYS A 173 -4.94 18.33 8.06
CA LYS A 173 -5.96 19.22 8.60
C LYS A 173 -5.68 19.62 10.04
N ASP A 174 -5.42 18.64 10.91
CA ASP A 174 -5.50 18.80 12.36
C ASP A 174 -4.13 18.88 13.04
N PHE A 175 -3.05 18.42 12.39
CA PHE A 175 -1.70 18.35 13.01
C PHE A 175 -0.68 19.25 12.31
N LEU A 176 -0.65 19.26 10.98
CA LEU A 176 0.34 19.99 10.17
C LEU A 176 0.40 21.50 10.48
N PRO A 177 -0.73 22.22 10.70
CA PRO A 177 -0.68 23.65 11.03
C PRO A 177 0.12 23.95 12.30
N ASP A 178 -0.03 23.10 13.32
CA ASP A 178 0.51 23.31 14.67
C ASP A 178 1.94 22.77 14.85
N LEU A 179 2.49 22.10 13.84
CA LEU A 179 3.87 21.62 13.90
C LEU A 179 4.88 22.78 13.97
N GLY A 180 5.88 22.62 14.84
CA GLY A 180 7.07 23.47 14.86
C GLY A 180 7.95 23.31 13.61
N ASP A 181 8.91 24.22 13.42
CA ASP A 181 9.70 24.31 12.20
C ASP A 181 10.55 23.07 11.88
N GLN A 182 11.12 22.44 12.92
CA GLN A 182 11.88 21.20 12.76
C GLN A 182 10.99 20.05 12.30
N ALA A 183 9.80 19.89 12.91
CA ALA A 183 8.82 18.87 12.52
C ALA A 183 8.31 19.08 11.09
N LYS A 184 8.00 20.34 10.71
CA LYS A 184 7.65 20.71 9.32
C LYS A 184 8.77 20.36 8.33
N SER A 185 10.03 20.55 8.71
CA SER A 185 11.17 20.19 7.86
C SER A 185 11.32 18.67 7.71
N GLN A 186 11.10 17.90 8.79
CA GLN A 186 11.14 16.43 8.76
C GLN A 186 10.03 15.84 7.88
N ILE A 187 8.78 16.29 8.05
CA ILE A 187 7.66 15.80 7.23
C ILE A 187 7.81 16.23 5.76
N ALA A 188 8.33 17.43 5.48
CA ALA A 188 8.65 17.86 4.11
C ALA A 188 9.67 16.94 3.45
N LYS A 189 10.78 16.63 4.14
CA LYS A 189 11.79 15.66 3.66
C LYS A 189 11.14 14.32 3.37
N GLU A 190 10.32 13.81 4.29
CA GLU A 190 9.65 12.53 4.12
C GLU A 190 8.64 12.52 2.96
N PHE A 191 7.92 13.62 2.72
CA PHE A 191 6.99 13.73 1.59
C PHE A 191 7.70 13.70 0.23
N VAL A 192 8.87 14.34 0.12
CA VAL A 192 9.73 14.21 -1.09
C VAL A 192 10.13 12.75 -1.31
N LYS A 193 10.52 12.06 -0.24
CA LYS A 193 10.92 10.65 -0.30
C LYS A 193 9.76 9.74 -0.68
N PHE A 194 8.59 9.95 -0.06
CA PHE A 194 7.38 9.21 -0.36
C PHE A 194 6.95 9.37 -1.82
N ASN A 195 6.95 10.61 -2.33
CA ASN A 195 6.65 10.90 -3.73
C ASN A 195 7.58 10.16 -4.70
N GLU A 196 8.89 10.13 -4.41
CA GLU A 196 9.84 9.37 -5.22
C GLU A 196 9.58 7.85 -5.13
N ARG A 197 9.27 7.32 -3.94
CA ARG A 197 8.93 5.91 -3.75
C ARG A 197 7.69 5.49 -4.54
N CYS A 198 6.66 6.34 -4.60
CA CYS A 198 5.44 6.07 -5.36
C CYS A 198 5.72 6.03 -6.86
N GLN A 199 6.48 7.02 -7.37
CA GLN A 199 6.80 7.11 -8.79
C GLN A 199 7.67 5.93 -9.26
N MET A 200 8.76 5.62 -8.55
CA MET A 200 9.69 4.55 -8.93
C MET A 200 9.02 3.16 -8.96
N ARG A 201 8.01 2.97 -8.12
CA ARG A 201 7.28 1.70 -8.00
C ARG A 201 5.98 1.69 -8.80
N LEU A 202 5.61 2.79 -9.45
CA LEU A 202 4.32 2.95 -10.12
C LEU A 202 3.14 2.63 -9.18
N LEU A 203 3.21 3.14 -7.95
CA LEU A 203 2.13 3.08 -6.96
C LEU A 203 1.23 4.31 -7.10
N GLY A 204 0.05 4.11 -7.68
CA GLY A 204 -0.87 5.19 -8.05
C GLY A 204 -1.83 5.60 -6.94
N ASP A 205 -2.55 6.71 -7.18
CA ASP A 205 -3.65 7.23 -6.34
C ASP A 205 -3.28 7.45 -4.87
N MET A 206 -2.17 8.13 -4.64
CA MET A 206 -1.69 8.47 -3.29
C MET A 206 -2.26 9.81 -2.81
N ARG A 207 -3.59 9.89 -2.78
CA ARG A 207 -4.31 10.98 -2.11
C ARG A 207 -4.07 10.93 -0.59
N SER A 208 -4.33 12.03 0.11
CA SER A 208 -4.03 12.17 1.54
C SER A 208 -4.69 11.09 2.41
N TYR A 209 -5.87 10.58 2.04
CA TYR A 209 -6.54 9.49 2.76
C TYR A 209 -6.05 8.08 2.39
N ASN A 210 -5.15 7.92 1.40
CA ASN A 210 -4.60 6.64 0.95
C ASN A 210 -3.19 6.34 1.51
N TYR A 211 -2.70 7.17 2.42
CA TYR A 211 -1.48 6.93 3.19
C TYR A 211 -1.66 7.39 4.63
N VAL A 212 -0.78 6.91 5.50
CA VAL A 212 -0.71 7.31 6.91
C VAL A 212 0.64 7.93 7.24
N ILE A 213 0.62 8.80 8.24
CA ILE A 213 1.78 9.44 8.84
C ILE A 213 2.02 8.80 10.21
N ILE A 214 3.25 8.34 10.42
CA ILE A 214 3.67 7.65 11.63
C ILE A 214 4.67 8.56 12.36
N PRO A 215 4.28 9.18 13.48
CA PRO A 215 5.23 9.85 14.36
C PRO A 215 6.03 8.81 15.15
N ILE A 216 7.35 8.91 15.11
CA ILE A 216 8.29 8.06 15.84
C ILE A 216 9.04 8.96 16.80
N HIS A 217 8.81 8.76 18.09
CA HIS A 217 9.51 9.51 19.14
C HIS A 217 10.95 9.01 19.25
N ASP A 218 11.90 9.90 19.02
CA ASP A 218 13.32 9.72 19.32
C ASP A 218 13.68 10.46 20.63
N PHE A 219 14.93 10.40 21.08
CA PHE A 219 15.34 10.91 22.39
C PHE A 219 15.13 12.43 22.57
N ASP A 220 15.23 13.23 21.49
CA ASP A 220 15.10 14.70 21.53
C ASP A 220 14.13 15.28 20.49
N HIS A 221 13.57 14.48 19.59
CA HIS A 221 12.67 14.95 18.54
C HIS A 221 11.69 13.86 18.07
N VAL A 222 10.74 14.25 17.20
CA VAL A 222 9.82 13.32 16.53
C VAL A 222 10.21 13.21 15.06
N GLU A 223 10.50 11.99 14.61
CA GLU A 223 10.61 11.68 13.18
C GLU A 223 9.24 11.33 12.62
N TYR A 224 8.94 11.77 11.40
CA TYR A 224 7.71 11.39 10.71
C TYR A 224 8.05 10.46 9.53
N LYS A 225 7.34 9.35 9.41
CA LYS A 225 7.37 8.45 8.24
C LYS A 225 6.03 8.48 7.52
N ILE A 226 6.05 8.37 6.19
CA ILE A 226 4.83 8.24 5.38
C ILE A 226 4.75 6.84 4.79
N ARG A 227 3.62 6.16 5.01
CA ARG A 227 3.39 4.79 4.55
C ARG A 227 2.08 4.70 3.77
N ALA A 228 2.14 4.13 2.58
CA ALA A 228 0.94 3.86 1.78
C ALA A 228 0.08 2.77 2.45
N ILE A 229 -1.24 2.92 2.35
CA ILE A 229 -2.22 1.94 2.85
C ILE A 229 -3.12 1.39 1.76
N ASP A 230 -3.24 2.09 0.63
CA ASP A 230 -3.96 1.62 -0.53
C ASP A 230 -2.99 1.18 -1.64
N PHE A 231 -3.19 -0.01 -2.18
CA PHE A 231 -2.41 -0.58 -3.29
C PHE A 231 -3.31 -0.93 -4.48
N ASP A 232 -4.59 -0.50 -4.47
CA ASP A 232 -5.56 -0.81 -5.51
C ASP A 232 -5.17 -0.21 -6.87
N GLN A 233 -4.31 0.82 -6.93
CA GLN A 233 -3.89 1.48 -8.18
C GLN A 233 -2.44 1.19 -8.56
N GLN A 234 -1.91 0.05 -8.13
CA GLN A 234 -0.56 -0.40 -8.49
C GLN A 234 -0.47 -0.73 -9.99
N CYS A 235 0.41 -0.04 -10.71
CA CYS A 235 0.68 -0.20 -12.14
C CYS A 235 -0.58 -0.20 -13.03
N PHE A 236 -1.60 0.60 -12.70
CA PHE A 236 -2.85 0.62 -13.47
C PHE A 236 -2.97 1.82 -14.42
N GLU A 237 -2.79 3.05 -13.93
CA GLU A 237 -3.11 4.27 -14.68
C GLU A 237 -2.06 4.63 -15.75
N GLY A 238 -2.50 5.28 -16.83
CA GLY A 238 -1.62 5.71 -17.93
C GLY A 238 -0.86 7.02 -17.66
N LYS A 239 -1.44 7.90 -16.86
CA LYS A 239 -0.85 9.21 -16.54
C LYS A 239 0.26 9.07 -15.50
N LEU A 240 1.49 9.46 -15.85
CA LEU A 240 2.63 9.42 -14.92
C LEU A 240 2.37 10.22 -13.63
N LYS A 241 1.63 11.34 -13.74
CA LYS A 241 1.27 12.20 -12.60
C LYS A 241 0.46 11.48 -11.51
N VAL A 242 -0.25 10.40 -11.84
CA VAL A 242 -1.01 9.62 -10.84
C VAL A 242 -0.08 8.89 -9.86
N TYR A 243 1.15 8.59 -10.28
CA TYR A 243 2.17 7.95 -9.46
C TYR A 243 3.00 8.96 -8.64
N GLN A 244 2.59 10.23 -8.66
CA GLN A 244 3.31 11.35 -8.05
C GLN A 244 2.37 12.08 -7.07
N PRO A 245 2.36 11.71 -5.77
CA PRO A 245 1.50 12.29 -4.74
C PRO A 245 1.34 13.82 -4.78
N GLN A 246 2.40 14.54 -5.16
CA GLN A 246 2.40 16.01 -5.25
C GLN A 246 1.34 16.60 -6.22
N PHE A 247 0.80 15.83 -7.17
CA PHE A 247 -0.20 16.34 -8.11
C PHE A 247 -1.65 16.22 -7.61
N PHE A 248 -1.89 15.52 -6.50
CA PHE A 248 -3.22 15.46 -5.88
C PHE A 248 -3.48 16.73 -5.07
N LYS A 249 -4.66 17.32 -5.24
CA LYS A 249 -5.02 18.59 -4.60
C LYS A 249 -5.03 18.49 -3.08
N GLU A 250 -5.45 17.33 -2.59
CA GLU A 250 -5.53 17.00 -1.19
C GLU A 250 -4.14 17.02 -0.51
N ASN A 251 -3.07 16.90 -1.30
CA ASN A 251 -1.69 16.97 -0.82
C ASN A 251 -1.04 18.37 -0.99
N PHE A 252 -1.75 19.38 -1.50
CA PHE A 252 -1.18 20.72 -1.71
C PHE A 252 -0.57 21.35 -0.45
N PRO A 253 -1.15 21.21 0.77
CA PRO A 253 -0.50 21.71 1.97
C PRO A 253 0.87 21.08 2.26
N MET A 254 1.04 19.79 1.90
CA MET A 254 2.33 19.11 2.01
C MET A 254 3.33 19.63 0.97
N VAL A 255 2.88 19.89 -0.26
CA VAL A 255 3.70 20.49 -1.32
C VAL A 255 4.15 21.90 -0.92
N ASP A 256 3.25 22.72 -0.38
CA ASP A 256 3.57 24.05 0.12
C ASP A 256 4.60 23.99 1.25
N THR A 257 4.43 23.05 2.19
CA THR A 257 5.41 22.81 3.27
C THR A 257 6.79 22.45 2.70
N VAL A 258 6.85 21.61 1.66
CA VAL A 258 8.10 21.29 0.97
C VAL A 258 8.74 22.53 0.33
N MET A 259 7.97 23.33 -0.40
CA MET A 259 8.46 24.53 -1.07
C MET A 259 8.97 25.59 -0.09
N ASN A 260 8.34 25.69 1.09
CA ASN A 260 8.71 26.66 2.12
C ASN A 260 9.90 26.19 2.99
N LYS A 261 10.08 24.87 3.18
CA LYS A 261 11.12 24.34 4.08
C LYS A 261 12.38 23.83 3.38
N LEU A 262 12.29 23.39 2.12
CA LEU A 262 13.39 22.70 1.45
C LEU A 262 13.95 23.50 0.28
N GLN A 263 15.28 23.57 0.22
CA GLN A 263 15.98 24.10 -0.93
C GLN A 263 15.99 23.07 -2.08
N PRO A 264 16.00 23.49 -3.35
CA PRO A 264 16.00 22.56 -4.49
C PRO A 264 17.12 21.50 -4.45
N ARG A 265 18.30 21.87 -3.96
CA ARG A 265 19.43 20.92 -3.78
C ARG A 265 19.11 19.81 -2.78
N SER A 266 18.43 20.14 -1.68
CA SER A 266 18.00 19.16 -0.66
C SER A 266 16.95 18.21 -1.22
N ILE A 267 15.99 18.74 -2.01
CA ILE A 267 14.98 17.91 -2.68
C ILE A 267 15.65 16.88 -3.59
N GLU A 268 16.60 17.30 -4.43
CA GLU A 268 17.32 16.39 -5.33
C GLU A 268 18.17 15.38 -4.55
N GLN A 269 18.79 15.79 -3.45
CA GLN A 269 19.51 14.88 -2.56
C GLN A 269 18.58 13.77 -2.01
N TYR A 270 17.41 14.13 -1.47
CA TYR A 270 16.48 13.15 -0.90
C TYR A 270 15.93 12.18 -1.95
N LYS A 271 15.69 12.64 -3.18
CA LYS A 271 15.34 11.74 -4.29
C LYS A 271 16.45 10.75 -4.60
N LYS A 272 17.70 11.20 -4.65
CA LYS A 272 18.88 10.33 -4.87
C LYS A 272 19.04 9.31 -3.74
N GLU A 273 18.84 9.71 -2.48
CA GLU A 273 18.87 8.80 -1.34
C GLU A 273 17.85 7.65 -1.50
N GLU A 274 16.59 7.96 -1.82
CA GLU A 274 15.56 6.92 -2.01
C GLU A 274 15.87 6.00 -3.19
N ARG A 275 16.36 6.54 -4.31
CA ARG A 275 16.79 5.74 -5.47
C ARG A 275 17.92 4.79 -5.12
N SER A 276 18.91 5.26 -4.35
CA SER A 276 20.01 4.42 -3.87
C SER A 276 19.55 3.34 -2.88
N ILE A 277 18.61 3.66 -1.97
CA ILE A 277 18.02 2.67 -1.06
C ILE A 277 17.26 1.61 -1.85
N LEU A 278 16.44 2.02 -2.83
CA LEU A 278 15.70 1.10 -3.68
C LEU A 278 16.64 0.17 -4.47
N ALA A 279 17.69 0.70 -5.07
CA ALA A 279 18.68 -0.10 -5.80
C ALA A 279 19.32 -1.19 -4.90
N LYS A 280 19.68 -0.85 -3.65
CA LYS A 280 20.19 -1.81 -2.67
C LYS A 280 19.15 -2.88 -2.31
N ARG A 281 17.88 -2.48 -2.12
CA ARG A 281 16.80 -3.44 -1.81
C ARG A 281 16.55 -4.41 -2.95
N ILE A 282 16.54 -3.94 -4.21
CA ILE A 282 16.43 -4.80 -5.41
C ILE A 282 17.53 -5.87 -5.43
N LEU A 283 18.77 -5.51 -5.08
CA LEU A 283 19.88 -6.46 -5.01
C LEU A 283 19.69 -7.48 -3.88
N ASN A 284 19.29 -7.04 -2.69
CA ASN A 284 19.09 -7.91 -1.53
C ASN A 284 17.89 -8.85 -1.68
N SER A 285 16.85 -8.46 -2.43
CA SER A 285 15.65 -9.26 -2.68
C SER A 285 15.62 -9.88 -4.06
N ARG A 286 16.77 -10.01 -4.74
CA ARG A 286 16.87 -10.32 -6.18
C ARG A 286 16.02 -11.51 -6.63
N SER A 287 16.14 -12.65 -5.94
CA SER A 287 15.40 -13.87 -6.32
C SER A 287 13.88 -13.65 -6.27
N ARG A 288 13.36 -13.12 -5.15
CA ARG A 288 11.93 -12.85 -5.00
C ARG A 288 11.43 -11.77 -5.97
N TYR A 289 12.24 -10.74 -6.19
CA TYR A 289 11.97 -9.66 -7.14
C TYR A 289 11.87 -10.18 -8.58
N GLU A 290 12.84 -10.97 -9.04
CA GLU A 290 12.86 -11.49 -10.41
C GLU A 290 11.66 -12.40 -10.68
N THR A 291 11.27 -13.23 -9.71
CA THR A 291 10.07 -14.08 -9.84
C THR A 291 8.79 -13.25 -9.88
N LEU A 292 8.63 -12.25 -8.99
CA LEU A 292 7.43 -11.39 -8.99
C LEU A 292 7.29 -10.62 -10.31
N ILE A 293 8.37 -10.00 -10.79
CA ILE A 293 8.36 -9.25 -12.05
C ILE A 293 8.03 -10.16 -13.23
N LYS A 294 8.57 -11.39 -13.25
CA LYS A 294 8.20 -12.37 -14.29
C LYS A 294 6.71 -12.65 -14.29
N CYS A 295 6.08 -12.79 -13.12
CA CYS A 295 4.63 -12.94 -13.03
C CYS A 295 3.91 -11.71 -13.60
N MET A 296 4.33 -10.49 -13.24
CA MET A 296 3.73 -9.24 -13.73
C MET A 296 3.89 -9.03 -15.24
N CYS A 297 5.04 -9.41 -15.81
CA CYS A 297 5.30 -9.24 -17.24
C CYS A 297 4.35 -10.06 -18.11
N GLU A 298 3.91 -11.20 -17.60
CA GLU A 298 2.98 -12.12 -18.28
C GLU A 298 1.51 -11.91 -17.88
N ASP A 299 1.23 -10.95 -17.00
CA ASP A 299 -0.11 -10.63 -16.54
C ASP A 299 -0.68 -9.39 -17.25
N THR A 300 -2.00 -9.29 -17.30
CA THR A 300 -2.71 -8.11 -17.82
C THR A 300 -3.41 -7.42 -16.67
N ILE A 301 -2.76 -6.44 -16.06
CA ILE A 301 -3.23 -5.68 -14.90
C ILE A 301 -3.64 -4.22 -15.21
N SER A 302 -3.76 -3.89 -16.50
CA SER A 302 -4.19 -2.59 -16.99
C SER A 302 -4.77 -2.71 -18.40
N THR A 303 -5.21 -1.60 -19.00
CA THR A 303 -5.68 -1.54 -20.39
C THR A 303 -4.53 -1.21 -21.35
N ARG A 304 -4.73 -1.49 -22.64
CA ARG A 304 -3.74 -1.16 -23.68
C ARG A 304 -3.50 0.34 -23.76
N GLU A 305 -4.55 1.14 -23.63
CA GLU A 305 -4.48 2.60 -23.69
C GLU A 305 -3.61 3.16 -22.55
N ASN A 306 -3.83 2.68 -21.32
CA ASN A 306 -3.04 3.09 -20.16
C ASN A 306 -1.56 2.69 -20.32
N LEU A 307 -1.28 1.49 -20.84
CA LEU A 307 0.08 1.05 -21.13
C LEU A 307 0.77 1.98 -22.15
N GLU A 308 0.09 2.28 -23.26
CA GLU A 308 0.61 3.13 -24.33
C GLU A 308 0.86 4.57 -23.87
N GLU A 309 -0.05 5.13 -23.08
CA GLU A 309 0.11 6.46 -22.49
C GLU A 309 1.30 6.48 -21.51
N LEU A 310 1.39 5.50 -20.61
CA LEU A 310 2.43 5.49 -19.58
C LEU A 310 3.83 5.32 -20.15
N ARG A 311 4.00 4.42 -21.14
CA ARG A 311 5.32 4.21 -21.75
C ARG A 311 5.81 5.45 -22.49
N GLU A 312 4.93 6.21 -23.13
CA GLU A 312 5.28 7.46 -23.79
C GLU A 312 5.64 8.56 -22.76
N HIS A 313 4.86 8.68 -21.68
CA HIS A 313 5.21 9.59 -20.59
C HIS A 313 6.59 9.26 -19.97
N LEU A 314 6.87 7.99 -19.69
CA LEU A 314 8.14 7.56 -19.11
C LEU A 314 9.31 7.71 -20.09
N TYR A 315 9.09 7.44 -21.39
CA TYR A 315 10.09 7.74 -22.42
C TYR A 315 10.39 9.24 -22.47
N ASN A 316 9.39 10.11 -22.49
CA ASN A 316 9.62 11.56 -22.53
C ASN A 316 10.30 12.06 -21.24
N PHE A 317 10.06 11.41 -20.10
CA PHE A 317 10.66 11.75 -18.82
C PHE A 317 12.12 11.28 -18.68
N THR A 318 12.49 10.13 -19.25
CA THR A 318 13.80 9.47 -19.05
C THR A 318 14.68 9.42 -20.29
N LEU A 319 14.09 9.59 -21.47
CA LEU A 319 14.66 9.35 -22.79
C LEU A 319 15.15 7.91 -23.04
N ASP A 320 14.75 6.93 -22.21
CA ASP A 320 15.11 5.52 -22.38
C ASP A 320 14.12 4.81 -23.33
N LEU A 321 14.58 4.47 -24.54
CA LEU A 321 13.79 3.77 -25.56
C LEU A 321 13.25 2.41 -25.09
N LYS A 322 13.78 1.83 -24.01
CA LYS A 322 13.25 0.58 -23.44
C LYS A 322 11.80 0.71 -22.98
N PHE A 323 11.37 1.89 -22.52
CA PHE A 323 9.97 2.09 -22.13
C PHE A 323 9.01 1.90 -23.30
N ARG A 324 9.31 2.48 -24.47
CA ARG A 324 8.49 2.31 -25.69
C ARG A 324 8.35 0.86 -26.13
N ARG A 325 9.34 0.03 -25.84
CA ARG A 325 9.38 -1.40 -26.18
C ARG A 325 8.64 -2.29 -25.19
N SER A 326 8.20 -1.76 -24.05
CA SER A 326 7.44 -2.54 -23.07
C SER A 326 6.06 -2.92 -23.61
N GLU A 327 5.72 -4.20 -23.52
CA GLU A 327 4.49 -4.81 -24.01
C GLU A 327 3.46 -5.06 -22.90
N SER A 328 3.85 -4.92 -21.64
CA SER A 328 2.96 -5.01 -20.47
C SER A 328 3.36 -4.04 -19.35
N MET A 329 2.45 -3.81 -18.41
CA MET A 329 2.73 -2.97 -17.23
C MET A 329 3.85 -3.56 -16.35
N GLY A 330 3.98 -4.89 -16.31
CA GLY A 330 5.10 -5.55 -15.64
C GLY A 330 6.45 -5.22 -16.28
N GLU A 331 6.51 -5.15 -17.61
CA GLU A 331 7.73 -4.74 -18.33
C GLU A 331 8.05 -3.25 -18.15
N VAL A 332 7.03 -2.39 -18.08
CA VAL A 332 7.21 -0.97 -17.76
C VAL A 332 7.84 -0.82 -16.37
N LEU A 333 7.27 -1.51 -15.36
CA LEU A 333 7.82 -1.49 -13.99
C LEU A 333 9.24 -2.06 -13.95
N LYS A 334 9.48 -3.21 -14.62
CA LYS A 334 10.81 -3.80 -14.73
C LYS A 334 11.82 -2.79 -15.29
N THR A 335 11.46 -2.11 -16.38
CA THR A 335 12.30 -1.11 -17.02
C THR A 335 12.60 0.06 -16.09
N ALA A 336 11.61 0.54 -15.33
CA ALA A 336 11.78 1.58 -14.32
C ALA A 336 12.75 1.16 -13.20
N LEU A 337 12.57 -0.04 -12.66
CA LEU A 337 13.43 -0.56 -11.58
C LEU A 337 14.86 -0.84 -12.08
N GLU A 338 15.02 -1.38 -13.29
CA GLU A 338 16.33 -1.54 -13.93
C GLU A 338 17.00 -0.20 -14.24
N PHE A 339 16.24 0.83 -14.60
CA PHE A 339 16.76 2.19 -14.77
C PHE A 339 17.31 2.73 -13.44
N VAL A 340 16.58 2.57 -12.33
CA VAL A 340 17.07 2.98 -11.01
C VAL A 340 18.32 2.16 -10.63
N LYS A 341 18.29 0.84 -10.79
CA LYS A 341 19.45 -0.01 -10.49
C LYS A 341 20.70 0.44 -11.26
N ARG A 342 20.63 0.54 -12.60
CA ARG A 342 21.77 0.91 -13.46
C ARG A 342 22.41 2.25 -13.08
N ASN A 343 21.58 3.24 -12.72
CA ASN A 343 22.06 4.59 -12.44
C ASN A 343 22.54 4.79 -11.00
N TYR A 344 22.15 3.93 -10.04
CA TYR A 344 22.40 4.16 -8.61
C TYR A 344 23.13 3.02 -7.88
N GLU A 345 23.44 1.91 -8.55
CA GLU A 345 24.24 0.79 -8.01
C GLU A 345 25.70 1.22 -7.68
N ASN A 346 26.31 2.06 -8.51
CA ASN A 346 27.75 2.39 -8.43
C ASN A 346 28.09 3.73 -7.75
N ILE A 347 27.11 4.58 -7.45
CA ILE A 347 27.36 5.94 -6.90
C ILE A 347 27.97 5.87 -5.49
N ASN A 348 27.66 4.82 -4.71
CA ASN A 348 28.21 4.63 -3.36
C ASN A 348 29.53 3.84 -3.33
N MET A 349 29.70 2.83 -4.18
CA MET A 349 30.89 1.97 -4.18
C MET A 349 32.15 2.70 -4.65
N LYS A 350 32.06 3.55 -5.68
CA LYS A 350 33.22 4.36 -6.13
C LYS A 350 33.64 5.38 -5.08
N ARG A 351 32.70 6.06 -4.43
CA ARG A 351 33.01 7.05 -3.36
C ARG A 351 33.66 6.46 -2.11
N LEU A 352 33.42 5.18 -1.81
CA LEU A 352 34.03 4.47 -0.68
C LEU A 352 35.40 3.87 -1.01
N LEU A 353 35.74 3.75 -2.30
CA LEU A 353 37.01 3.21 -2.77
C LEU A 353 37.98 4.32 -3.23
N ASP A 354 37.44 5.48 -3.61
CA ASP A 354 38.18 6.66 -4.09
C ASP A 354 38.39 7.74 -3.00
N GLY A 355 38.01 7.46 -1.74
CA GLY A 355 38.22 8.32 -0.57
C GLY A 355 38.86 7.53 0.56
#